data_AF-A0A523U354-F1
#
_entry.id   AF-A0A523U354-F1
#
_cell.length_a   1.000
_cell.length_b   1.000
_cell.length_c   1.000
_cell.angle_alpha   90.00
_cell.angle_beta   90.00
_cell.angle_gamma   90.00
#
_symmetry.space_group_name_H-M   'P 1'
#
loop_
_entity.id
_entity.type
_entity.pdbx_description
1 polymer ?
#
loop_
_entity_poly.entity_id
_entity_poly.type
_entity_poly.pdbx_seq_one_letter_code
_entity_poly.pdbx_strand_id
1 'polypeptide(L)'
;MHNRLNIAFPLLILVSMMVGCANDPLAGLPMFQRIKESRKLYAKAQEEIRNLKGDPIEEDLKRIEKAVKLITRAIEVIPNEPDYNFLYAYILFNQGRYYENQSVFWKSRADGFRLIKETGEWVKARPLPDKDDRDTWRKKAEQHGDVASEFFNRVLQRLNILDNLRPDNHLVLHLRGRTYVAMLEMKKAREIFVRLSHDSRLTDAERDEMLRVVILIDKDEAYKKELKNEGSSLDEPGDLEDPGSGAPMPK
;
A
#
# COMPACT_ATOMS: atom_id res chain seq x y z
N MET A 1 -16.19 -8.12 -41.77
CA MET A 1 -15.11 -7.27 -41.22
C MET A 1 -15.63 -5.86 -40.97
N HIS A 2 -16.28 -5.60 -39.84
CA HIS A 2 -16.66 -4.26 -39.40
C HIS A 2 -16.45 -4.15 -37.89
N ASN A 3 -15.43 -3.38 -37.50
CA ASN A 3 -15.17 -2.94 -36.13
C ASN A 3 -16.30 -1.99 -35.69
N ARG A 4 -17.04 -2.36 -34.64
CA ARG A 4 -17.86 -1.41 -33.87
C ARG A 4 -17.10 -1.05 -32.61
N LEU A 5 -16.56 0.17 -32.59
CA LEU A 5 -15.98 0.83 -31.44
C LEU A 5 -17.08 1.07 -30.38
N ASN A 6 -16.94 0.45 -29.22
CA ASN A 6 -17.79 0.66 -28.06
C ASN A 6 -17.36 1.95 -27.35
N ILE A 7 -17.95 3.09 -27.73
CA ILE A 7 -17.80 4.37 -27.02
C ILE A 7 -18.98 4.50 -26.06
N ALA A 8 -18.89 3.85 -24.89
CA ALA A 8 -19.95 3.90 -23.87
C ALA A 8 -19.38 3.95 -22.45
N PHE A 9 -18.28 4.68 -22.24
CA PHE A 9 -17.62 4.75 -20.91
C PHE A 9 -17.28 6.13 -20.30
N PRO A 10 -17.78 7.30 -20.76
CA PRO A 10 -17.66 8.54 -19.97
C PRO A 10 -18.93 8.96 -19.20
N LEU A 11 -20.09 8.32 -19.42
CA LEU A 11 -21.36 8.80 -18.84
C LEU A 11 -21.66 8.30 -17.42
N LEU A 12 -21.01 7.24 -16.94
CA LEU A 12 -21.28 6.72 -15.59
C LEU A 12 -20.59 7.50 -14.45
N ILE A 13 -19.52 8.25 -14.74
CA ILE A 13 -18.83 9.07 -13.73
C ILE A 13 -19.61 10.36 -13.43
N LEU A 14 -20.38 10.87 -14.40
CA LEU A 14 -21.18 12.08 -14.24
C LEU A 14 -22.43 11.90 -13.37
N VAL A 15 -23.02 10.69 -13.33
CA VAL A 15 -24.25 10.43 -12.57
C VAL A 15 -23.98 10.28 -11.06
N SER A 16 -22.82 9.76 -10.66
CA SER A 16 -22.46 9.64 -9.24
C SER A 16 -22.18 11.01 -8.58
N MET A 17 -21.83 12.04 -9.36
CA MET A 17 -21.65 13.40 -8.85
C MET A 17 -22.96 14.15 -8.58
N MET A 18 -24.10 13.75 -9.16
CA MET A 18 -25.36 14.52 -9.00
C MET A 18 -26.20 14.13 -7.78
N VAL A 19 -26.02 12.93 -7.19
CA VAL A 19 -26.84 12.46 -6.06
C VAL A 19 -26.29 12.96 -4.70
N GLY A 20 -25.06 13.46 -4.64
CA GLY A 20 -24.43 13.99 -3.41
C GLY A 20 -24.61 15.50 -3.17
N CYS A 21 -25.07 16.27 -4.15
CA CYS A 21 -25.01 17.74 -4.07
C CYS A 21 -26.03 18.38 -3.11
N ALA A 22 -27.08 17.66 -2.68
CA ALA A 22 -28.16 18.26 -1.89
C ALA A 22 -27.74 18.65 -0.45
N ASN A 23 -26.63 18.11 0.06
CA ASN A 23 -26.19 18.33 1.45
C ASN A 23 -24.74 18.83 1.58
N ASP A 24 -24.10 19.33 0.52
CA ASP A 24 -22.76 19.94 0.67
C ASP A 24 -22.89 21.31 1.36
N PRO A 25 -22.46 21.47 2.62
CA PRO A 25 -22.55 22.75 3.32
C PRO A 25 -21.66 23.84 2.69
N LEU A 26 -20.81 23.48 1.72
CA LEU A 26 -19.97 24.41 0.97
C LEU A 26 -20.61 24.85 -0.35
N ALA A 27 -21.70 24.23 -0.82
CA ALA A 27 -22.29 24.49 -2.14
C ALA A 27 -22.81 25.93 -2.31
N GLY A 28 -23.24 26.59 -1.22
CA GLY A 28 -23.72 27.97 -1.23
C GLY A 28 -22.63 29.03 -1.04
N LEU A 29 -21.37 28.64 -0.80
CA LEU A 29 -20.29 29.59 -0.53
C LEU A 29 -19.61 30.04 -1.83
N PRO A 30 -19.14 31.29 -1.91
CA PRO A 30 -18.24 31.73 -2.97
C PRO A 30 -16.99 30.83 -3.07
N MET A 31 -16.49 30.63 -4.29
CA MET A 31 -15.34 29.74 -4.56
C MET A 31 -14.13 29.99 -3.63
N PHE A 32 -13.77 31.25 -3.39
CA PHE A 32 -12.64 31.59 -2.51
C PHE A 32 -12.86 31.16 -1.05
N GLN A 33 -14.10 31.18 -0.57
CA GLN A 33 -14.44 30.69 0.77
C GLN A 33 -14.39 29.15 0.80
N ARG A 34 -14.88 28.48 -0.26
CA ARG A 34 -14.77 27.02 -0.38
C ARG A 34 -13.31 26.56 -0.33
N ILE A 35 -12.41 27.23 -1.04
CA ILE A 35 -10.96 26.95 -1.00
C ILE A 35 -10.39 27.15 0.41
N LYS A 36 -10.79 28.22 1.10
CA LYS A 36 -10.36 28.48 2.49
C LYS A 36 -10.84 27.38 3.44
N GLU A 37 -12.09 26.95 3.32
CA GLU A 37 -12.64 25.85 4.13
C GLU A 37 -11.98 24.51 3.81
N SER A 38 -11.70 24.23 2.53
CA SER A 38 -10.94 23.05 2.12
C SER A 38 -9.57 22.97 2.79
N ARG A 39 -8.83 24.09 2.83
CA ARG A 39 -7.52 24.16 3.52
C ARG A 39 -7.64 23.90 5.03
N LYS A 40 -8.73 24.36 5.67
CA LYS A 40 -8.99 24.05 7.08
C LYS A 40 -9.30 22.57 7.29
N LEU A 41 -10.07 21.94 6.40
CA LEU A 41 -10.36 20.51 6.44
C LEU A 41 -9.07 19.69 6.31
N TYR A 42 -8.20 20.05 5.35
CA TYR A 42 -6.88 19.46 5.18
C TYR A 42 -6.04 19.57 6.45
N ALA A 43 -5.91 20.77 7.03
CA ALA A 43 -5.14 20.98 8.26
C ALA A 43 -5.68 20.14 9.44
N LYS A 44 -7.00 20.01 9.56
CA LYS A 44 -7.62 19.13 10.57
C LYS A 44 -7.29 17.66 10.32
N ALA A 45 -7.32 17.20 9.06
CA ALA A 45 -6.95 15.83 8.72
C ALA A 45 -5.48 15.53 9.07
N GLN A 46 -4.57 16.47 8.79
CA GLN A 46 -3.16 16.37 9.20
C GLN A 46 -3.02 16.25 10.71
N GLU A 47 -3.78 17.05 11.46
CA GLU A 47 -3.72 17.04 12.92
C GLU A 47 -4.23 15.71 13.51
N GLU A 48 -5.28 15.11 12.95
CA GLU A 48 -5.72 13.77 13.38
C GLU A 48 -4.62 12.72 13.17
N ILE A 49 -3.88 12.81 12.06
CA ILE A 49 -2.78 11.88 11.74
C ILE A 49 -1.53 12.12 12.58
N ARG A 50 -1.20 13.38 12.88
CA ARG A 50 -0.09 13.72 13.78
C ARG A 50 -0.30 13.17 15.19
N ASN A 51 -1.56 13.07 15.61
CA ASN A 51 -1.95 12.60 16.93
C ASN A 51 -2.17 11.07 17.02
N LEU A 52 -1.81 10.31 15.98
CA LEU A 52 -1.76 8.85 16.07
C LEU A 52 -0.65 8.43 17.02
N LYS A 53 -0.93 7.44 17.87
CA LYS A 53 0.07 6.87 18.79
C LYS A 53 0.95 5.84 18.09
N GLY A 54 0.48 5.29 16.96
CA GLY A 54 1.17 4.26 16.19
C GLY A 54 0.86 2.84 16.68
N ASP A 55 0.03 2.72 17.71
CA ASP A 55 -0.47 1.44 18.20
C ASP A 55 -1.77 1.06 17.50
N PRO A 56 -2.04 -0.22 17.23
CA PRO A 56 -3.30 -0.68 16.62
C PRO A 56 -4.48 -0.64 17.61
N ILE A 57 -4.69 0.50 18.26
CA ILE A 57 -5.79 0.73 19.20
C ILE A 57 -7.01 1.33 18.48
N GLU A 58 -8.20 1.09 19.04
CA GLU A 58 -9.46 1.58 18.49
C GLU A 58 -9.52 3.11 18.36
N GLU A 59 -8.80 3.84 19.23
CA GLU A 59 -8.69 5.30 19.17
C GLU A 59 -8.02 5.76 17.87
N ASP A 60 -6.92 5.11 17.47
CA ASP A 60 -6.18 5.44 16.25
C ASP A 60 -7.04 5.16 15.01
N LEU A 61 -7.83 4.08 15.01
CA LEU A 61 -8.79 3.82 13.92
C LEU A 61 -9.84 4.93 13.81
N LYS A 62 -10.43 5.39 14.92
CA LYS A 62 -11.41 6.49 14.92
C LYS A 62 -10.81 7.79 14.37
N ARG A 63 -9.55 8.07 14.70
CA ARG A 63 -8.81 9.23 14.17
C ARG A 63 -8.55 9.09 12.67
N ILE A 64 -8.11 7.92 12.22
CA ILE A 64 -7.92 7.61 10.80
C ILE A 64 -9.23 7.79 10.03
N GLU A 65 -10.34 7.22 10.49
CA GLU A 65 -11.65 7.36 9.85
C GLU A 65 -12.12 8.82 9.78
N LYS A 66 -11.88 9.59 10.84
CA LYS A 66 -12.17 11.03 10.86
C LYS A 66 -11.28 11.78 9.86
N ALA A 67 -9.99 11.46 9.79
CA ALA A 67 -9.06 12.03 8.82
C ALA A 67 -9.48 11.73 7.38
N VAL A 68 -9.91 10.49 7.08
CA VAL A 68 -10.45 10.09 5.76
C VAL A 68 -11.65 10.96 5.38
N LYS A 69 -12.62 11.15 6.29
CA LYS A 69 -13.79 12.00 6.03
C LYS A 69 -13.40 13.45 5.74
N LEU A 70 -12.47 14.01 6.52
CA LEU A 70 -12.00 15.38 6.35
C LEU A 70 -11.25 15.57 5.02
N ILE A 71 -10.31 14.68 4.69
CA ILE A 71 -9.50 14.80 3.48
C ILE A 71 -10.32 14.57 2.21
N THR A 72 -11.29 13.66 2.25
CA THR A 72 -12.19 13.40 1.12
C THR A 72 -12.96 14.67 0.75
N ARG A 73 -13.50 15.37 1.76
CA ARG A 73 -14.21 16.64 1.55
C ARG A 73 -13.30 17.77 1.07
N ALA A 74 -12.04 17.81 1.50
CA ALA A 74 -11.08 18.77 0.96
C ALA A 74 -10.76 18.50 -0.52
N ILE A 75 -10.60 17.23 -0.89
CA ILE A 75 -10.37 16.79 -2.27
C ILE A 75 -11.57 17.09 -3.17
N GLU A 76 -12.81 16.95 -2.69
CA GLU A 76 -14.00 17.33 -3.47
C GLU A 76 -13.99 18.80 -3.92
N VAL A 77 -13.40 19.69 -3.12
CA VAL A 77 -13.27 21.12 -3.47
C VAL A 77 -12.07 21.37 -4.37
N ILE A 78 -10.93 20.69 -4.13
CA ILE A 78 -9.69 20.86 -4.89
C ILE A 78 -9.09 19.48 -5.25
N PRO A 79 -9.63 18.80 -6.28
CA PRO A 79 -9.37 17.38 -6.53
C PRO A 79 -7.95 17.03 -6.94
N ASN A 80 -7.24 17.97 -7.58
CA ASN A 80 -5.89 17.75 -8.11
C ASN A 80 -4.81 18.44 -7.26
N GLU A 81 -5.12 18.81 -6.01
CA GLU A 81 -4.09 19.31 -5.10
C GLU A 81 -3.16 18.16 -4.69
N PRO A 82 -1.85 18.19 -5.04
CA PRO A 82 -0.98 17.04 -4.81
C PRO A 82 -0.79 16.73 -3.32
N ASP A 83 -0.73 17.76 -2.48
CA ASP A 83 -0.53 17.57 -1.04
C ASP A 83 -1.76 16.88 -0.40
N TYR A 84 -2.97 17.14 -0.91
CA TYR A 84 -4.19 16.50 -0.41
C TYR A 84 -4.24 15.02 -0.80
N ASN A 85 -3.91 14.71 -2.05
CA ASN A 85 -3.88 13.33 -2.54
C ASN A 85 -2.77 12.53 -1.86
N PHE A 86 -1.61 13.14 -1.58
CA PHE A 86 -0.54 12.52 -0.81
C PHE A 86 -0.99 12.22 0.62
N LEU A 87 -1.57 13.21 1.32
CA LEU A 87 -2.10 12.99 2.66
C LEU A 87 -3.17 11.90 2.66
N TYR A 88 -4.05 11.86 1.65
CA TYR A 88 -5.07 10.82 1.56
C TYR A 88 -4.46 9.42 1.38
N ALA A 89 -3.48 9.28 0.49
CA ALA A 89 -2.73 8.03 0.34
C ALA A 89 -2.07 7.62 1.67
N TYR A 90 -1.47 8.57 2.38
CA TYR A 90 -0.86 8.31 3.68
C TYR A 90 -1.87 7.88 4.75
N ILE A 91 -3.05 8.50 4.80
CA ILE A 91 -4.14 8.10 5.71
C ILE A 91 -4.60 6.67 5.40
N LEU A 92 -4.80 6.33 4.12
CA LEU A 92 -5.19 4.99 3.70
C LEU A 92 -4.11 3.95 4.04
N PHE A 93 -2.83 4.30 3.91
CA PHE A 93 -1.72 3.44 4.31
C PHE A 93 -1.78 3.13 5.80
N ASN A 94 -2.00 4.13 6.67
CA ASN A 94 -2.16 3.92 8.11
C ASN A 94 -3.39 3.06 8.42
N GLN A 95 -4.49 3.22 7.67
CA GLN A 95 -5.66 2.36 7.81
C GLN A 95 -5.35 0.89 7.44
N GLY A 96 -4.61 0.66 6.36
CA GLY A 96 -4.12 -0.67 5.98
C GLY A 96 -3.24 -1.29 7.05
N ARG A 97 -2.27 -0.53 7.59
CA ARG A 97 -1.39 -0.96 8.70
C ARG A 97 -2.17 -1.35 9.96
N TYR A 98 -3.24 -0.62 10.28
CA TYR A 98 -4.11 -0.99 11.41
C TYR A 98 -4.71 -2.38 11.21
N TYR A 99 -5.29 -2.66 10.04
CA TYR A 99 -5.89 -3.97 9.76
C TYR A 99 -4.85 -5.09 9.62
N GLU A 100 -3.68 -4.80 9.05
CA GLU A 100 -2.55 -5.74 9.02
C GLU A 100 -2.12 -6.12 10.44
N ASN A 101 -2.01 -5.15 11.36
CA ASN A 101 -1.69 -5.42 12.76
C ASN A 101 -2.79 -6.26 13.45
N GLN A 102 -4.07 -6.01 13.15
CA GLN A 102 -5.16 -6.87 13.63
C GLN A 102 -5.04 -8.29 13.08
N SER A 103 -4.69 -8.45 11.81
CA SER A 103 -4.44 -9.75 11.19
C SER A 103 -3.33 -10.52 11.92
N VAL A 104 -2.18 -9.87 12.11
CA VAL A 104 -1.04 -10.44 12.85
C VAL A 104 -1.46 -10.83 14.27
N PHE A 105 -2.18 -9.96 14.98
CA PHE A 105 -2.67 -10.24 16.32
C PHE A 105 -3.51 -11.52 16.39
N TRP A 106 -4.50 -11.67 15.51
CA TRP A 106 -5.35 -12.87 15.48
C TRP A 106 -4.59 -14.12 15.06
N LYS A 107 -3.65 -13.99 14.11
CA LYS A 107 -2.77 -15.09 13.70
C LYS A 107 -1.90 -15.57 14.86
N SER A 108 -1.25 -14.65 15.58
CA SER A 108 -0.45 -14.98 16.77
C SER A 108 -1.27 -15.67 17.84
N ARG A 109 -2.53 -15.26 18.06
CA ARG A 109 -3.44 -15.98 18.97
C ARG A 109 -3.72 -17.41 18.49
N ALA A 110 -4.00 -17.60 17.20
CA ALA A 110 -4.22 -18.93 16.62
C ALA A 110 -2.99 -19.84 16.76
N ASP A 111 -1.79 -19.26 16.72
CA ASP A 111 -0.53 -19.97 16.92
C ASP A 111 -0.22 -20.23 18.41
N GLY A 112 -1.13 -19.85 19.31
CA GLY A 112 -1.03 -20.10 20.74
C GLY A 112 -0.17 -19.09 21.48
N PHE A 113 -0.07 -17.85 20.99
CA PHE A 113 0.57 -16.74 21.68
C PHE A 113 -0.47 -15.77 22.26
N ARG A 114 -0.10 -15.10 23.34
CA ARG A 114 -0.87 -13.97 23.91
C ARG A 114 0.07 -12.78 24.12
N LEU A 115 -0.45 -11.59 23.90
CA LEU A 115 0.25 -10.33 24.16
C LEU A 115 0.09 -9.95 25.64
N ILE A 116 1.19 -9.73 26.35
CA ILE A 116 1.21 -9.10 27.68
C ILE A 116 1.12 -7.60 27.44
N LYS A 117 0.01 -6.96 27.84
CA LYS A 117 -0.25 -5.55 27.50
C LYS A 117 0.75 -4.60 28.15
N GLU A 118 1.23 -4.96 29.33
CA GLU A 118 2.14 -4.14 30.13
C GLU A 118 3.55 -4.09 29.53
N THR A 119 4.01 -5.19 28.93
CA THR A 119 5.36 -5.29 28.36
C THR A 119 5.39 -5.24 26.84
N GLY A 120 4.27 -5.45 26.17
CA GLY A 120 4.20 -5.65 24.72
C GLY A 120 4.78 -6.99 24.25
N GLU A 121 5.11 -7.90 25.17
CA GLU A 121 5.72 -9.17 24.83
C GLU A 121 4.69 -10.24 24.44
N TRP A 122 5.01 -11.00 23.40
CA TRP A 122 4.26 -12.18 23.01
C TRP A 122 4.77 -13.41 23.77
N VAL A 123 3.91 -14.03 24.58
CA VAL A 123 4.24 -15.25 25.32
C VAL A 123 3.34 -16.40 24.91
N LYS A 124 3.88 -17.64 24.98
CA LYS A 124 3.09 -18.84 24.69
C LYS A 124 1.96 -19.00 25.70
N ALA A 125 0.72 -19.05 25.22
CA ALA A 125 -0.47 -19.24 26.02
C ALA A 125 -0.46 -20.63 26.68
N ARG A 126 -0.87 -20.69 27.94
CA ARG A 126 -1.13 -21.92 28.68
C ARG A 126 -2.46 -21.76 29.43
N PRO A 127 -3.48 -22.57 29.14
CA PRO A 127 -3.51 -23.63 28.12
C PRO A 127 -3.40 -23.08 26.69
N LEU A 128 -3.03 -23.95 25.74
CA LEU A 128 -3.13 -23.63 24.31
C LEU A 128 -4.61 -23.51 23.92
N PRO A 129 -4.95 -22.65 22.94
CA PRO A 129 -6.31 -22.59 22.41
C PRO A 129 -6.72 -23.94 21.82
N ASP A 130 -8.00 -24.27 21.96
CA ASP A 130 -8.55 -25.46 21.32
C ASP A 130 -8.60 -25.31 19.79
N LYS A 131 -9.07 -26.35 19.10
CA LYS A 131 -9.12 -26.33 17.63
C LYS A 131 -10.09 -25.27 17.11
N ASP A 132 -11.25 -25.12 17.73
CA ASP A 132 -12.33 -24.25 17.24
C ASP A 132 -11.97 -22.77 17.42
N ASP A 133 -11.31 -22.43 18.53
CA ASP A 133 -10.73 -21.11 18.76
C ASP A 133 -9.68 -20.76 17.71
N ARG A 134 -8.76 -21.69 17.41
CA ARG A 134 -7.70 -21.48 16.41
C ARG A 134 -8.27 -21.23 15.02
N ASP A 135 -9.25 -22.03 14.60
CA ASP A 135 -9.87 -21.90 13.30
C ASP A 135 -10.66 -20.58 13.19
N THR A 136 -11.37 -20.20 14.27
CA THR A 136 -12.05 -18.90 14.36
C THR A 136 -11.08 -17.72 14.25
N TRP A 137 -9.96 -17.76 14.95
CA TRP A 137 -8.97 -16.68 14.91
C TRP A 137 -8.21 -16.61 13.60
N ARG A 138 -7.91 -17.75 12.95
CA ARG A 138 -7.36 -17.77 11.59
C ARG A 138 -8.27 -17.09 10.60
N LYS A 139 -9.58 -17.38 10.65
CA LYS A 139 -10.57 -16.71 9.80
C LYS A 139 -10.60 -15.20 10.02
N LYS A 140 -10.51 -14.74 11.28
CA LYS A 140 -10.40 -13.30 11.57
C LYS A 140 -9.11 -12.69 11.04
N ALA A 141 -8.00 -13.41 11.16
CA ALA A 141 -6.71 -12.96 10.65
C ALA A 141 -6.76 -12.77 9.13
N GLU A 142 -7.33 -13.74 8.41
CA GLU A 142 -7.55 -13.67 6.96
C GLU A 142 -8.42 -12.48 6.58
N GLN A 143 -9.60 -12.34 7.21
CA GLN A 143 -10.52 -11.22 6.96
C GLN A 143 -9.85 -9.85 7.13
N HIS A 144 -9.06 -9.67 8.18
CA HIS A 144 -8.33 -8.42 8.40
C HIS A 144 -7.18 -8.23 7.39
N GLY A 145 -6.52 -9.31 6.96
CA GLY A 145 -5.49 -9.28 5.92
C GLY A 145 -6.05 -8.87 4.55
N ASP A 146 -7.23 -9.36 4.20
CA ASP A 146 -7.94 -8.98 2.97
C ASP A 146 -8.28 -7.49 2.99
N VAL A 147 -8.88 -7.01 4.08
CA VAL A 147 -9.20 -5.58 4.26
C VAL A 147 -7.94 -4.72 4.19
N ALA A 148 -6.82 -5.14 4.80
CA ALA A 148 -5.55 -4.41 4.72
C ALA A 148 -5.06 -4.29 3.27
N SER A 149 -5.14 -5.39 2.51
CA SER A 149 -4.75 -5.46 1.10
C SER A 149 -5.59 -4.52 0.23
N GLU A 150 -6.89 -4.41 0.46
CA GLU A 150 -7.76 -3.45 -0.21
C GLU A 150 -7.30 -2.00 0.02
N PHE A 151 -6.92 -1.66 1.26
CA PHE A 151 -6.39 -0.33 1.57
C PHE A 151 -5.07 -0.07 0.86
N PHE A 152 -4.13 -1.02 0.89
CA PHE A 152 -2.85 -0.86 0.18
C PHE A 152 -3.02 -0.71 -1.33
N ASN A 153 -3.94 -1.44 -1.95
CA ASN A 153 -4.29 -1.26 -3.35
C ASN A 153 -4.83 0.16 -3.63
N ARG A 154 -5.68 0.70 -2.74
CA ARG A 154 -6.17 2.09 -2.85
C ARG A 154 -5.06 3.12 -2.66
N VAL A 155 -4.06 2.83 -1.81
CA VAL A 155 -2.86 3.67 -1.70
C VAL A 155 -2.15 3.74 -3.05
N LEU A 156 -1.84 2.59 -3.66
CA LEU A 156 -1.17 2.54 -4.96
C LEU A 156 -1.95 3.28 -6.06
N GLN A 157 -3.28 3.12 -6.11
CA GLN A 157 -4.13 3.89 -7.02
C GLN A 157 -4.00 5.40 -6.82
N ARG A 158 -3.96 5.86 -5.56
CA ARG A 158 -3.78 7.29 -5.24
C ARG A 158 -2.39 7.80 -5.59
N LEU A 159 -1.35 6.99 -5.36
CA LEU A 159 0.02 7.35 -5.73
C LEU A 159 0.19 7.44 -7.26
N ASN A 160 -0.53 6.63 -8.05
CA ASN A 160 -0.51 6.74 -9.51
C ASN A 160 -1.10 8.07 -10.01
N ILE A 161 -2.09 8.65 -9.31
CA ILE A 161 -2.58 10.01 -9.63
C ILE A 161 -1.46 11.03 -9.39
N LEU A 162 -0.69 10.87 -8.31
CA LEU A 162 0.40 11.78 -7.97
C LEU A 162 1.58 11.71 -8.96
N ASP A 163 1.85 10.56 -9.57
CA ASP A 163 2.88 10.45 -10.61
C ASP A 163 2.63 11.42 -11.77
N ASN A 164 1.36 11.68 -12.11
CA ASN A 164 0.97 12.63 -13.17
C ASN A 164 1.05 14.09 -12.70
N LEU A 165 0.79 14.36 -11.42
CA LEU A 165 0.73 15.72 -10.87
C LEU A 165 2.10 16.24 -10.43
N ARG A 166 2.94 15.36 -9.88
CA ARG A 166 4.29 15.66 -9.36
C ARG A 166 5.18 14.44 -9.62
N PRO A 167 5.65 14.25 -10.87
CA PRO A 167 6.56 13.17 -11.19
C PRO A 167 7.83 13.26 -10.35
N ASP A 168 8.41 12.11 -10.04
CA ASP A 168 9.68 12.02 -9.31
C ASP A 168 9.66 12.64 -7.89
N ASN A 169 8.52 12.60 -7.20
CA ASN A 169 8.46 13.00 -5.79
C ASN A 169 8.99 11.87 -4.88
N HIS A 170 10.09 12.13 -4.15
CA HIS A 170 10.72 11.13 -3.27
C HIS A 170 9.78 10.64 -2.15
N LEU A 171 8.87 11.48 -1.64
CA LEU A 171 7.88 11.07 -0.63
C LEU A 171 6.85 10.08 -1.20
N VAL A 172 6.43 10.28 -2.46
CA VAL A 172 5.53 9.37 -3.18
C VAL A 172 6.20 8.02 -3.41
N LEU A 173 7.46 8.04 -3.86
CA LEU A 173 8.26 6.83 -4.01
C LEU A 173 8.46 6.11 -2.67
N HIS A 174 8.78 6.86 -1.60
CA HIS A 174 8.97 6.29 -0.27
C HIS A 174 7.71 5.58 0.23
N LEU A 175 6.54 6.23 0.14
CA LEU A 175 5.27 5.63 0.53
C LEU A 175 4.91 4.42 -0.34
N ARG A 176 5.23 4.45 -1.65
CA ARG A 176 5.05 3.32 -2.56
C ARG A 176 5.90 2.12 -2.15
N GLY A 177 7.19 2.34 -1.87
CA GLY A 177 8.09 1.29 -1.39
C GLY A 177 7.59 0.66 -0.09
N ARG A 178 7.16 1.47 0.88
CA ARG A 178 6.57 0.98 2.13
C ARG A 178 5.28 0.18 1.91
N THR A 179 4.45 0.59 0.95
CA THR A 179 3.22 -0.12 0.59
C THR A 179 3.55 -1.49 -0.01
N TYR A 180 4.55 -1.59 -0.88
CA TYR A 180 5.00 -2.88 -1.40
C TYR A 180 5.56 -3.79 -0.31
N VAL A 181 6.31 -3.27 0.66
CA VAL A 181 6.75 -4.07 1.82
C VAL A 181 5.55 -4.62 2.59
N ALA A 182 4.54 -3.79 2.86
CA ALA A 182 3.34 -4.22 3.58
C ALA A 182 2.50 -5.25 2.80
N MET A 183 2.56 -5.23 1.47
CA MET A 183 1.93 -6.22 0.59
C MET A 183 2.83 -7.45 0.31
N LEU A 184 4.01 -7.52 0.91
CA LEU A 184 5.03 -8.55 0.67
C LEU A 184 5.54 -8.63 -0.79
N GLU A 185 5.42 -7.55 -1.56
CA GLU A 185 5.95 -7.43 -2.93
C GLU A 185 7.42 -6.99 -2.90
N MET A 186 8.29 -7.85 -2.35
CA MET A 186 9.66 -7.49 -1.97
C MET A 186 10.53 -7.02 -3.14
N LYS A 187 10.37 -7.61 -4.33
CA LYS A 187 11.07 -7.20 -5.55
C LYS A 187 10.80 -5.74 -5.91
N LYS A 188 9.53 -5.35 -5.98
CA LYS A 188 9.11 -3.97 -6.29
C LYS A 188 9.52 -2.99 -5.18
N ALA A 189 9.38 -3.40 -3.92
CA ALA A 189 9.85 -2.59 -2.79
C ALA A 189 11.35 -2.30 -2.91
N ARG A 190 12.16 -3.35 -3.16
CA ARG A 190 13.61 -3.24 -3.30
C ARG A 190 14.00 -2.28 -4.42
N GLU A 191 13.41 -2.40 -5.61
CA GLU A 191 13.68 -1.49 -6.74
C GLU A 191 13.47 -0.03 -6.36
N ILE A 192 12.37 0.27 -5.66
CA ILE A 192 12.06 1.62 -5.19
C ILE A 192 13.09 2.11 -4.17
N PHE A 193 13.45 1.29 -3.18
CA PHE A 193 14.41 1.70 -2.15
C PHE A 193 15.85 1.82 -2.66
N VAL A 194 16.27 1.00 -3.63
CA VAL A 194 17.55 1.17 -4.34
C VAL A 194 17.55 2.50 -5.10
N ARG A 195 16.45 2.85 -5.79
CA ARG A 195 16.35 4.16 -6.45
C ARG A 195 16.47 5.30 -5.44
N LEU A 196 15.75 5.23 -4.31
CA LEU A 196 15.78 6.26 -3.28
C LEU A 196 17.16 6.36 -2.59
N SER A 197 17.89 5.27 -2.40
CA SER A 197 19.22 5.31 -1.78
C SER A 197 20.26 6.08 -2.61
N HIS A 198 19.97 6.36 -3.89
CA HIS A 198 20.82 7.16 -4.77
C HIS A 198 20.21 8.55 -5.06
N ASP A 199 19.09 8.91 -4.44
CA ASP A 199 18.41 10.18 -4.67
C ASP A 199 19.11 11.33 -3.95
N SER A 200 19.74 12.23 -4.71
CA SER A 200 20.52 13.35 -4.17
C SER A 200 19.69 14.39 -3.42
N ARG A 201 18.35 14.32 -3.47
CA ARG A 201 17.45 15.23 -2.72
C ARG A 201 17.26 14.79 -1.27
N LEU A 202 17.54 13.52 -0.96
CA LEU A 202 17.50 12.99 0.39
C LEU A 202 18.79 13.34 1.14
N THR A 203 18.68 13.48 2.45
CA THR A 203 19.83 13.56 3.35
C THR A 203 20.58 12.23 3.40
N ASP A 204 21.84 12.25 3.82
CA ASP A 204 22.66 11.04 3.97
C ASP A 204 22.00 10.03 4.90
N ALA A 205 21.41 10.50 6.01
CA ALA A 205 20.69 9.68 6.97
C ALA A 205 19.45 8.98 6.36
N GLU A 206 18.68 9.70 5.53
CA GLU A 206 17.53 9.12 4.81
C GLU A 206 18.00 8.08 3.79
N ARG A 207 19.06 8.35 3.02
CA ARG A 207 19.61 7.37 2.06
C ARG A 207 20.14 6.12 2.76
N ASP A 208 20.79 6.28 3.90
CA ASP A 208 21.23 5.17 4.75
C ASP A 208 20.04 4.34 5.26
N GLU A 209 18.92 4.98 5.62
CA GLU A 209 17.69 4.27 5.99
C GLU A 209 17.16 3.44 4.82
N MET A 210 17.10 4.00 3.61
CA MET A 210 16.67 3.26 2.42
C MET A 210 17.59 2.07 2.15
N LEU A 211 18.91 2.25 2.28
CA LEU A 211 19.89 1.17 2.11
C LEU A 211 19.74 0.07 3.17
N ARG A 212 19.43 0.43 4.43
CA ARG A 212 19.12 -0.56 5.48
C ARG A 212 17.91 -1.41 5.10
N VAL A 213 16.85 -0.80 4.55
CA VAL A 213 15.67 -1.54 4.08
C VAL A 213 16.05 -2.51 2.95
N VAL A 214 16.87 -2.06 1.98
CA VAL A 214 17.37 -2.95 0.90
C VAL A 214 18.16 -4.13 1.48
N ILE A 215 19.06 -3.90 2.44
CA ILE A 215 19.84 -4.95 3.09
C ILE A 215 18.93 -5.95 3.83
N LEU A 216 17.87 -5.47 4.47
CA LEU A 216 16.90 -6.33 5.15
C LEU A 216 16.13 -7.19 4.15
N ILE A 217 15.68 -6.62 3.03
CA ILE A 217 15.02 -7.37 1.95
C ILE A 217 15.98 -8.42 1.37
N ASP A 218 17.24 -8.07 1.10
CA ASP A 218 18.24 -8.99 0.54
C ASP A 218 18.63 -10.13 1.51
N LYS A 219 18.38 -9.96 2.81
CA LYS A 219 18.56 -10.99 3.82
C LYS A 219 17.33 -11.89 4.00
N ASP A 220 16.17 -11.50 3.49
CA ASP A 220 14.93 -12.28 3.61
C ASP A 220 15.00 -13.57 2.79
N GLU A 221 14.81 -14.71 3.43
CA GLU A 221 14.92 -16.02 2.78
C GLU A 221 13.76 -16.32 1.83
N ALA A 222 12.56 -15.75 2.08
CA ALA A 222 11.43 -15.93 1.18
C ALA A 222 11.70 -15.20 -0.15
N TYR A 223 12.23 -13.98 -0.09
CA TYR A 223 12.66 -13.23 -1.27
C TYR A 223 13.77 -13.96 -2.05
N LYS A 224 14.81 -14.49 -1.37
CA LYS A 224 15.85 -15.30 -2.05
C LYS A 224 15.28 -16.53 -2.75
N LYS A 225 14.28 -17.18 -2.15
CA LYS A 225 13.62 -18.36 -2.75
C LYS A 225 12.81 -17.97 -3.99
N GLU A 226 12.11 -16.83 -3.96
CA GLU A 226 11.38 -16.29 -5.11
C GLU A 226 12.31 -16.05 -6.31
N LEU A 227 13.46 -15.40 -6.09
CA LEU A 227 14.44 -15.14 -7.14
C LEU A 227 14.98 -16.43 -7.81
N LYS A 228 15.22 -17.49 -7.03
CA LYS A 228 15.69 -18.79 -7.57
C LYS A 228 14.64 -19.44 -8.47
N ASN A 229 13.36 -19.32 -8.11
CA ASN A 229 12.28 -19.91 -8.88
C ASN A 229 12.12 -19.20 -10.23
N GLU A 230 12.18 -17.86 -10.26
CA GLU A 230 12.15 -17.07 -11.50
C GLU A 230 13.34 -17.41 -12.41
N GLY A 231 14.55 -17.53 -11.83
CA GLY A 231 15.77 -17.87 -12.57
C GLY A 231 15.79 -19.27 -13.18
N SER A 232 15.02 -20.22 -12.64
CA SER A 232 14.91 -21.58 -13.22
C SER A 232 13.96 -21.67 -14.42
N SER A 233 13.24 -20.59 -14.75
CA SER A 233 12.34 -20.53 -15.90
C SER A 233 12.97 -19.97 -17.18
N LEU A 234 14.21 -19.48 -17.11
CA LEU A 234 15.00 -19.16 -18.28
C LEU A 234 15.80 -20.40 -18.66
N ASP A 235 15.16 -21.22 -19.50
CA ASP A 235 15.70 -22.24 -20.39
C ASP A 235 17.17 -22.63 -20.11
N GLU A 236 17.37 -23.83 -19.57
CA GLU A 236 18.54 -24.61 -19.99
C GLU A 236 18.59 -24.49 -21.52
N PRO A 237 19.70 -24.03 -22.12
CA PRO A 237 19.81 -23.96 -23.57
C PRO A 237 19.50 -25.35 -24.08
N GLY A 238 18.29 -25.52 -24.63
CA GLY A 238 17.82 -26.80 -25.13
C GLY A 238 18.91 -27.31 -26.03
N ASP A 239 19.42 -28.50 -25.69
CA ASP A 239 20.52 -29.15 -26.41
C ASP A 239 20.30 -28.88 -27.89
N LEU A 240 21.15 -28.00 -28.44
CA LEU A 240 21.22 -27.79 -29.88
C LEU A 240 21.60 -29.16 -30.39
N GLU A 241 20.61 -29.93 -30.84
CA GLU A 241 20.81 -31.19 -31.53
C GLU A 241 21.88 -30.91 -32.58
N ASP A 242 23.06 -31.47 -32.35
CA ASP A 242 24.20 -31.42 -33.26
C ASP A 242 23.68 -31.90 -34.63
N PRO A 243 23.49 -30.99 -35.60
CA PRO A 243 23.00 -31.40 -36.89
C PRO A 243 24.14 -32.15 -37.55
N GLY A 244 24.06 -33.48 -37.47
CA GLY A 244 25.01 -34.41 -38.06
C GLY A 244 25.44 -33.95 -39.45
N SER A 245 26.68 -33.47 -39.54
CA SER A 245 27.34 -33.11 -40.78
C SER A 245 28.44 -34.13 -41.06
N GLY A 246 28.01 -35.38 -41.28
CA GLY A 246 28.79 -36.37 -41.99
C GLY A 246 28.71 -36.09 -43.50
N ALA A 247 29.65 -35.34 -44.04
CA ALA A 247 29.87 -35.25 -45.48
C ALA A 247 31.17 -36.00 -45.84
N PRO A 248 31.13 -37.05 -46.69
CA PRO A 248 32.34 -37.70 -47.18
C PRO A 248 33.05 -36.83 -48.24
N MET A 249 34.37 -36.70 -48.11
CA MET A 249 35.21 -36.01 -49.11
C MET A 249 35.26 -36.79 -50.44
N PRO A 250 35.20 -36.10 -51.60
CA PRO A 250 35.50 -36.71 -52.89
C PRO A 250 37.02 -36.80 -53.11
N LYS A 251 37.44 -37.90 -53.75
CA LYS A 251 38.81 -38.19 -54.17
C LYS A 251 39.24 -37.36 -55.39
#